data_AF-A0A3N5R9X5-F1
#
_entry.id   AF-A0A3N5R9X5-F1
#
_cell.length_a   1.000
_cell.length_b   1.000
_cell.length_c   1.000
_cell.angle_alpha   90.00
_cell.angle_beta   90.00
_cell.angle_gamma   90.00
#
_symmetry.space_group_name_H-M   'P 1'
#
loop_
_entity.id
_entity.type
_entity.pdbx_description
1 polymer ?
#
loop_
_entity_poly.entity_id
_entity_poly.type
_entity_poly.pdbx_seq_one_letter_code
_entity_poly.pdbx_strand_id
1 'polypeptide(L)'
;MEDAASVFEDSEKTFIELSNSQRLQIINALKTSSMNLTLIAKHLGITMQEAHRNFNRLMEAGIVSKDSSGSYSLTTFGNTIMTQIPSINFLSKNKNYFSDHYFADLPMKFVQRIGSLDNSEYIQGFVAVMEEIKEMYRYSEEYIYGMIPQVPLDLMEVAAKIVKERKIKFNYILPKNAAVPKKGKDFLNEINFPELLKNGLVERKMIEEVKVSVVLNEKKALVMFPNIKGETDMNGAFSNSFHKENNGLFHEWCLDYFRYNWLNSKPFDNTKLREV
;
A
#
# COMPACT_ATOMS: atom_id res chain seq x y z
N MET A 1 -29.69 22.48 -28.93
CA MET A 1 -29.41 21.21 -28.25
C MET A 1 -27.98 20.88 -28.64
N GLU A 2 -27.02 21.42 -27.88
CA GLU A 2 -25.63 21.03 -28.07
C GLU A 2 -25.52 19.55 -27.71
N ASP A 3 -24.88 18.76 -28.57
CA ASP A 3 -24.47 17.40 -28.24
C ASP A 3 -23.73 17.48 -26.91
N ALA A 4 -24.33 16.95 -25.86
CA ALA A 4 -23.66 16.76 -24.58
C ALA A 4 -22.64 15.63 -24.80
N ALA A 5 -21.50 15.99 -25.40
CA ALA A 5 -20.35 15.12 -25.50
C ALA A 5 -20.11 14.51 -24.12
N SER A 6 -19.90 13.18 -24.09
CA SER A 6 -19.67 12.46 -22.84
C SER A 6 -18.54 13.14 -22.07
N VAL A 7 -18.74 13.42 -20.78
CA VAL A 7 -17.70 13.98 -19.90
C VAL A 7 -16.45 13.09 -19.79
N PHE A 8 -16.53 11.86 -20.32
CA PHE A 8 -15.44 10.89 -20.36
C PHE A 8 -14.84 10.67 -21.76
N GLU A 9 -15.21 11.42 -22.79
CA GLU A 9 -14.75 11.19 -24.17
C GLU A 9 -13.20 11.13 -24.29
N ASP A 10 -12.49 12.06 -23.65
CA ASP A 10 -11.03 12.09 -23.66
C ASP A 10 -10.40 10.94 -22.84
N SER A 11 -11.07 10.55 -21.75
CA SER A 11 -10.65 9.42 -20.93
C SER A 11 -10.84 8.11 -21.68
N GLU A 12 -11.94 7.96 -22.40
CA GLU A 12 -12.23 6.79 -23.25
C GLU A 12 -11.17 6.61 -24.32
N LYS A 13 -10.83 7.68 -25.07
CA LYS A 13 -9.75 7.66 -26.08
C LYS A 13 -8.43 7.19 -25.46
N THR A 14 -8.10 7.70 -24.28
CA THR A 14 -6.89 7.32 -23.56
C THR A 14 -6.93 5.85 -23.11
N PHE A 15 -8.05 5.39 -22.56
CA PHE A 15 -8.21 4.00 -22.11
C PHE A 15 -8.15 3.01 -23.26
N ILE A 16 -8.71 3.34 -24.42
CA ILE A 16 -8.60 2.50 -25.62
C ILE A 16 -7.12 2.28 -25.95
N GLU A 17 -6.28 3.30 -25.87
CA GLU A 17 -4.85 3.13 -26.09
C GLU A 17 -4.15 2.37 -24.97
N LEU A 18 -4.50 2.60 -23.70
CA LEU A 18 -3.87 1.94 -22.56
C LEU A 18 -4.39 0.51 -22.29
N SER A 19 -5.48 0.09 -22.94
CA SER A 19 -6.08 -1.25 -22.76
C SER A 19 -5.33 -2.39 -23.44
N ASN A 20 -4.31 -2.10 -24.26
CA ASN A 20 -3.54 -3.11 -24.97
C ASN A 20 -2.22 -3.42 -24.26
N SER A 21 -1.99 -4.70 -23.94
CA SER A 21 -0.81 -5.16 -23.20
C SER A 21 0.51 -4.86 -23.93
N GLN A 22 0.58 -5.01 -25.26
CA GLN A 22 1.80 -4.68 -26.02
C GLN A 22 2.11 -3.18 -25.93
N ARG A 23 1.09 -2.30 -26.04
CA ARG A 23 1.30 -0.85 -25.89
C ARG A 23 1.77 -0.49 -24.49
N LEU A 24 1.19 -1.09 -23.45
CA LEU A 24 1.67 -0.89 -22.07
C LEU A 24 3.13 -1.36 -21.90
N GLN A 25 3.52 -2.47 -22.52
CA GLN A 25 4.90 -2.96 -22.51
C GLN A 25 5.86 -2.02 -23.24
N ILE A 26 5.46 -1.49 -24.41
CA ILE A 26 6.24 -0.46 -25.13
C ILE A 26 6.43 0.76 -24.24
N ILE A 27 5.35 1.29 -23.68
CA ILE A 27 5.41 2.47 -22.82
C ILE A 27 6.32 2.23 -21.60
N ASN A 28 6.20 1.06 -20.97
CA ASN A 28 7.05 0.69 -19.85
C ASN A 28 8.54 0.60 -20.24
N ALA A 29 8.85 0.04 -21.41
CA ALA A 29 10.23 0.00 -21.93
C ALA A 29 10.78 1.40 -22.19
N LEU A 30 9.95 2.32 -22.69
CA LEU A 30 10.35 3.71 -22.97
C LEU A 30 10.50 4.59 -21.72
N LYS A 31 10.05 4.12 -20.55
CA LYS A 31 10.19 4.85 -19.27
C LYS A 31 11.65 4.99 -18.84
N THR A 32 12.50 4.03 -19.21
CA THR A 32 13.91 3.99 -18.79
C THR A 32 14.85 4.52 -19.86
N SER A 33 14.55 4.32 -21.14
CA SER A 33 15.36 4.84 -22.25
C SER A 33 14.56 4.96 -23.54
N SER A 34 15.02 5.84 -24.45
CA SER A 34 14.48 5.90 -25.81
C SER A 34 14.92 4.68 -26.61
N MET A 35 14.04 4.19 -27.49
CA MET A 35 14.30 2.98 -28.29
C MET A 35 13.83 3.15 -29.72
N ASN A 36 14.54 2.54 -30.67
CA ASN A 36 14.09 2.45 -32.05
C ASN A 36 13.14 1.24 -32.26
N LEU A 37 12.49 1.22 -33.42
CA LEU A 37 11.48 0.21 -33.77
C LEU A 37 12.02 -1.23 -33.68
N THR A 38 13.23 -1.45 -34.18
CA THR A 38 13.88 -2.78 -34.23
C THR A 38 14.19 -3.29 -32.83
N LEU A 39 14.69 -2.43 -31.94
CA LEU A 39 14.99 -2.79 -30.56
C LEU A 39 13.72 -3.18 -29.80
N ILE A 40 12.62 -2.44 -29.98
CA ILE A 40 11.34 -2.74 -29.35
C ILE A 40 10.73 -4.04 -29.88
N ALA A 41 10.73 -4.23 -31.21
CA ALA A 41 10.25 -5.47 -31.82
C ALA A 41 11.00 -6.69 -31.26
N LYS A 42 12.33 -6.58 -31.16
CA LYS A 42 13.17 -7.62 -30.55
C LYS A 42 12.90 -7.80 -29.05
N HIS A 43 12.81 -6.71 -28.29
CA HIS A 43 12.61 -6.73 -26.84
C HIS A 43 11.28 -7.38 -26.45
N LEU A 44 10.22 -7.12 -27.22
CA LEU A 44 8.88 -7.66 -26.97
C LEU A 44 8.56 -8.94 -27.73
N GLY A 45 9.45 -9.40 -28.61
CA GLY A 45 9.22 -10.60 -29.44
C GLY A 45 8.06 -10.44 -30.42
N ILE A 46 7.82 -9.23 -30.94
CA ILE A 46 6.73 -8.91 -31.87
C ILE A 46 7.28 -8.61 -33.28
N THR A 47 6.42 -8.67 -34.28
CA THR A 47 6.81 -8.30 -35.66
C THR A 47 7.04 -6.80 -35.80
N MET A 48 7.84 -6.42 -36.80
CA MET A 48 8.07 -5.00 -37.14
C MET A 48 6.77 -4.28 -37.50
N GLN A 49 5.83 -4.96 -38.18
CA GLN A 49 4.52 -4.42 -38.53
C GLN A 49 3.67 -4.13 -37.29
N GLU A 50 3.66 -5.04 -36.31
CA GLU A 50 2.95 -4.83 -35.04
C GLU A 50 3.57 -3.70 -34.22
N ALA A 51 4.90 -3.66 -34.13
CA ALA A 51 5.60 -2.56 -33.48
C ALA A 51 5.22 -1.22 -34.14
N HIS A 52 5.26 -1.15 -35.47
CA HIS A 52 4.93 0.07 -36.22
C HIS A 52 3.48 0.51 -35.96
N ARG A 53 2.53 -0.43 -36.00
CA ARG A 53 1.11 -0.16 -35.71
C ARG A 53 0.92 0.38 -34.29
N ASN A 54 1.56 -0.22 -33.29
CA ASN A 54 1.45 0.22 -31.90
C ASN A 54 2.08 1.60 -31.68
N PHE A 55 3.23 1.88 -32.29
CA PHE A 55 3.85 3.20 -32.23
C PHE A 55 2.99 4.29 -32.87
N ASN A 56 2.43 4.04 -34.04
CA ASN A 56 1.55 5.01 -34.71
C ASN A 56 0.36 5.39 -33.81
N ARG A 57 -0.30 4.41 -33.21
CA ARG A 57 -1.41 4.68 -32.27
C ARG A 57 -0.96 5.48 -31.05
N LEU A 58 0.18 5.14 -30.46
CA LEU A 58 0.73 5.86 -29.31
C LEU A 58 1.17 7.28 -29.66
N MET A 59 1.63 7.53 -30.90
CA MET A 59 1.94 8.86 -31.41
C MET A 59 0.68 9.68 -31.68
N GLU A 60 -0.33 9.09 -32.32
CA GLU A 60 -1.63 9.72 -32.57
C GLU A 60 -2.31 10.14 -31.27
N ALA A 61 -2.17 9.34 -30.20
CA ALA A 61 -2.67 9.66 -28.88
C ALA A 61 -1.76 10.60 -28.06
N GLY A 62 -0.65 11.06 -28.65
CA GLY A 62 0.28 11.98 -27.98
C GLY A 62 1.05 11.38 -26.79
N ILE A 63 1.07 10.06 -26.63
CA ILE A 63 1.78 9.36 -25.54
C ILE A 63 3.27 9.20 -25.87
N VAL A 64 3.58 8.96 -27.14
CA VAL A 64 4.95 8.75 -27.64
C VAL A 64 5.28 9.79 -28.72
N SER A 65 6.54 10.22 -28.77
CA SER A 65 7.09 11.03 -29.87
C SER A 65 8.26 10.31 -30.54
N LYS A 66 8.54 10.67 -31.80
CA LYS A 66 9.68 10.19 -32.57
C LYS A 66 10.62 11.34 -32.88
N ASP A 67 11.91 11.16 -32.63
CA ASP A 67 12.93 12.16 -32.97
C ASP A 67 13.45 12.01 -34.41
N SER A 68 14.32 12.94 -34.83
CA SER A 68 14.93 12.95 -36.16
C SER A 68 15.87 11.76 -36.42
N SER A 69 16.35 11.08 -35.37
CA SER A 69 17.15 9.86 -35.48
C SER A 69 16.29 8.61 -35.65
N GLY A 70 14.96 8.75 -35.52
CA GLY A 70 14.01 7.66 -35.57
C GLY A 70 13.87 6.88 -34.26
N SER A 71 14.37 7.44 -33.15
CA SER A 71 14.16 6.90 -31.81
C SER A 71 12.84 7.40 -31.24
N TYR A 72 12.18 6.54 -30.46
CA TYR A 72 10.92 6.84 -29.79
C TYR A 72 11.15 7.11 -28.30
N SER A 73 10.39 8.04 -27.73
CA SER A 73 10.40 8.38 -26.31
C SER A 73 9.00 8.77 -25.83
N LEU A 74 8.75 8.70 -24.52
CA LEU A 74 7.51 9.21 -23.95
C LEU A 74 7.47 10.74 -24.02
N THR A 75 6.31 11.27 -24.38
CA THR A 75 6.04 12.72 -24.29
C THR A 75 5.87 13.12 -22.82
N THR A 76 5.72 14.42 -22.55
CA THR A 76 5.32 14.89 -21.22
C THR A 76 4.01 14.27 -20.78
N PHE A 77 2.99 14.28 -21.65
CA PHE A 77 1.70 13.63 -21.36
C PHE A 77 1.87 12.13 -21.10
N GLY A 78 2.63 11.42 -21.95
CA GLY A 78 2.91 9.99 -21.78
C GLY A 78 3.58 9.67 -20.44
N ASN A 79 4.59 10.45 -20.04
CA ASN A 79 5.22 10.30 -18.72
C ASN A 79 4.21 10.55 -17.58
N THR A 80 3.40 11.60 -17.69
CA THR A 80 2.44 11.97 -16.65
C THR A 80 1.31 10.95 -16.51
N ILE A 81 0.64 10.54 -17.60
CA ILE A 81 -0.49 9.62 -17.54
C ILE A 81 -0.07 8.24 -17.01
N MET A 82 1.16 7.81 -17.31
CA MET A 82 1.70 6.54 -16.82
C MET A 82 1.88 6.49 -15.31
N THR A 83 1.93 7.62 -14.61
CA THR A 83 1.92 7.66 -13.15
C THR A 83 0.60 7.16 -12.54
N GLN A 84 -0.48 7.10 -13.34
CA GLN A 84 -1.80 6.65 -12.90
C GLN A 84 -2.05 5.16 -13.10
N ILE A 85 -1.27 4.50 -13.99
CA ILE A 85 -1.39 3.06 -14.27
C ILE A 85 -1.24 2.17 -13.03
N PRO A 86 -0.31 2.44 -12.08
CA PRO A 86 -0.17 1.62 -10.87
C PRO A 86 -1.48 1.48 -10.07
N SER A 87 -2.31 2.52 -10.01
CA SER A 87 -3.60 2.45 -9.30
C SER A 87 -4.56 1.44 -9.96
N ILE A 88 -4.65 1.47 -11.30
CA ILE A 88 -5.47 0.54 -12.07
C ILE A 88 -4.91 -0.88 -11.95
N ASN A 89 -3.59 -1.02 -12.02
CA ASN A 89 -2.87 -2.28 -11.97
C ASN A 89 -3.05 -2.98 -10.61
N PHE A 90 -2.90 -2.24 -9.51
CA PHE A 90 -3.11 -2.75 -8.16
C PHE A 90 -4.53 -3.30 -7.97
N LEU A 91 -5.54 -2.52 -8.38
CA LEU A 91 -6.94 -2.92 -8.29
C LEU A 91 -7.24 -4.15 -9.18
N SER A 92 -6.74 -4.15 -10.41
CA SER A 92 -7.00 -5.22 -11.39
C SER A 92 -6.34 -6.54 -10.99
N LYS A 93 -5.08 -6.49 -10.52
CA LYS A 93 -4.35 -7.65 -10.01
C LYS A 93 -5.04 -8.27 -8.80
N ASN A 94 -5.62 -7.43 -7.95
CA ASN A 94 -6.24 -7.83 -6.70
C ASN A 94 -7.78 -7.83 -6.77
N LYS A 95 -8.36 -7.97 -7.96
CA LYS A 95 -9.82 -7.91 -8.18
C LYS A 95 -10.63 -8.87 -7.31
N ASN A 96 -10.07 -10.05 -7.00
CA ASN A 96 -10.74 -11.05 -6.18
C ASN A 96 -10.79 -10.58 -4.71
N TYR A 97 -9.71 -9.98 -4.21
CA TYR A 97 -9.69 -9.36 -2.88
C TYR A 97 -10.70 -8.20 -2.81
N PHE A 98 -10.74 -7.33 -3.83
CA PHE A 98 -11.70 -6.22 -3.89
C PHE A 98 -13.14 -6.63 -4.25
N SER A 99 -13.43 -7.93 -4.41
CA SER A 99 -14.80 -8.40 -4.60
C SER A 99 -15.59 -8.42 -3.29
N ASP A 100 -14.89 -8.55 -2.16
CA ASP A 100 -15.44 -8.55 -0.80
C ASP A 100 -14.69 -7.62 0.17
N HIS A 101 -13.72 -6.83 -0.33
CA HIS A 101 -13.03 -5.78 0.42
C HIS A 101 -13.16 -4.42 -0.25
N TYR A 102 -13.09 -3.36 0.55
CA TYR A 102 -13.22 -1.97 0.08
C TYR A 102 -12.39 -1.02 0.93
N PHE A 103 -12.39 0.26 0.59
CA PHE A 103 -11.54 1.25 1.27
C PHE A 103 -12.13 1.86 2.54
N ALA A 104 -13.35 1.48 2.93
CA ALA A 104 -14.10 2.10 4.03
C ALA A 104 -14.06 3.63 3.97
N ASP A 105 -13.83 4.28 5.11
CA ASP A 105 -13.85 5.73 5.25
C ASP A 105 -12.46 6.34 5.05
N LEU A 106 -11.61 5.69 4.23
CA LEU A 106 -10.29 6.22 3.89
C LEU A 106 -10.43 7.63 3.28
N PRO A 107 -9.71 8.63 3.82
CA PRO A 107 -9.70 9.95 3.21
C PRO A 107 -9.26 9.86 1.74
N MET A 108 -9.94 10.62 0.87
CA MET A 108 -9.77 10.51 -0.59
C MET A 108 -8.31 10.65 -1.06
N LYS A 109 -7.48 11.44 -0.37
CA LYS A 109 -6.04 11.56 -0.65
C LYS A 109 -5.27 10.24 -0.58
N PHE A 110 -5.71 9.28 0.23
CA PHE A 110 -5.11 7.94 0.33
C PHE A 110 -5.63 7.01 -0.76
N VAL A 111 -6.93 7.10 -1.07
CA VAL A 111 -7.57 6.36 -2.17
C VAL A 111 -6.94 6.75 -3.51
N GLN A 112 -6.73 8.04 -3.75
CA GLN A 112 -6.07 8.55 -4.96
C GLN A 112 -4.60 8.10 -5.07
N ARG A 113 -3.94 7.76 -3.95
CA ARG A 113 -2.57 7.24 -3.90
C ARG A 113 -2.51 5.71 -3.85
N ILE A 114 -3.60 4.99 -4.12
CA ILE A 114 -3.61 3.52 -3.99
C ILE A 114 -2.60 2.81 -4.90
N GLY A 115 -2.22 3.44 -6.02
CA GLY A 115 -1.14 2.97 -6.89
C GLY A 115 0.22 2.81 -6.19
N SER A 116 0.44 3.47 -5.04
CA SER A 116 1.60 3.22 -4.17
C SER A 116 1.68 1.77 -3.68
N LEU A 117 0.57 1.03 -3.71
CA LEU A 117 0.50 -0.36 -3.28
C LEU A 117 0.71 -1.40 -4.40
N ASP A 118 0.91 -0.98 -5.66
CA ASP A 118 0.95 -1.89 -6.84
C ASP A 118 2.06 -2.96 -6.78
N ASN A 119 3.20 -2.64 -6.16
CA ASN A 119 4.33 -3.55 -6.02
C ASN A 119 4.26 -4.44 -4.77
N SER A 120 3.13 -4.43 -4.06
CA SER A 120 2.94 -5.25 -2.87
C SER A 120 2.89 -6.75 -3.15
N GLU A 121 3.05 -7.51 -2.08
CA GLU A 121 2.80 -8.93 -2.01
C GLU A 121 1.56 -9.16 -1.15
N TYR A 122 0.64 -10.01 -1.64
CA TYR A 122 -0.55 -10.38 -0.90
C TYR A 122 -0.26 -11.59 -0.01
N ILE A 123 -0.54 -11.45 1.27
CA ILE A 123 -0.37 -12.46 2.30
C ILE A 123 -1.75 -12.95 2.70
N GLN A 124 -1.98 -14.25 2.53
CA GLN A 124 -3.27 -14.87 2.80
C GLN A 124 -3.22 -15.77 4.04
N GLY A 125 -4.22 -15.64 4.89
CA GLY A 125 -4.44 -16.42 6.11
C GLY A 125 -3.92 -15.72 7.36
N PHE A 126 -4.74 -15.74 8.43
CA PHE A 126 -4.42 -15.11 9.71
C PHE A 126 -3.03 -15.49 10.25
N VAL A 127 -2.68 -16.78 10.21
CA VAL A 127 -1.38 -17.27 10.71
C VAL A 127 -0.22 -16.63 9.95
N ALA A 128 -0.29 -16.56 8.63
CA ALA A 128 0.76 -15.97 7.80
C ALA A 128 0.89 -14.46 8.05
N VAL A 129 -0.23 -13.75 8.18
CA VAL A 129 -0.24 -12.31 8.53
C VAL A 129 0.37 -12.07 9.92
N MET A 130 0.06 -12.90 10.91
CA MET A 130 0.64 -12.76 12.25
C MET A 130 2.14 -13.06 12.26
N GLU A 131 2.60 -14.09 11.54
CA GLU A 131 4.04 -14.36 11.43
C GLU A 131 4.79 -13.23 10.75
N GLU A 132 4.21 -12.63 9.70
CA GLU A 132 4.78 -11.45 9.04
C GLU A 132 4.92 -10.28 10.02
N ILE A 133 3.86 -9.95 10.78
CA ILE A 133 3.94 -8.86 11.77
C ILE A 133 5.00 -9.15 12.84
N LYS A 134 5.09 -10.40 13.33
CA LYS A 134 6.12 -10.79 14.30
C LYS A 134 7.52 -10.68 13.72
N GLU A 135 7.71 -11.04 12.46
CA GLU A 135 8.97 -10.90 11.75
C GLU A 135 9.37 -9.42 11.63
N MET A 136 8.44 -8.56 11.24
CA MET A 136 8.65 -7.11 11.21
C MET A 136 9.11 -6.59 12.59
N TYR A 137 8.44 -6.98 13.67
CA TYR A 137 8.87 -6.60 15.02
C TYR A 137 10.29 -7.07 15.33
N ARG A 138 10.61 -8.35 15.06
CA ARG A 138 11.95 -8.92 15.32
C ARG A 138 13.08 -8.19 14.59
N TYR A 139 12.82 -7.65 13.39
CA TYR A 139 13.83 -6.94 12.60
C TYR A 139 13.82 -5.42 12.77
N SER A 140 12.99 -4.88 13.66
CA SER A 140 12.91 -3.43 13.88
C SER A 140 14.14 -2.87 14.60
N GLU A 141 14.72 -1.81 14.07
CA GLU A 141 15.93 -1.17 14.60
C GLU A 141 15.70 0.26 15.11
N GLU A 142 14.65 0.95 14.64
CA GLU A 142 14.40 2.34 15.01
C GLU A 142 13.03 2.54 15.65
N TYR A 143 11.98 2.01 15.02
CA TYR A 143 10.62 2.16 15.50
C TYR A 143 9.71 1.02 15.08
N ILE A 144 8.60 0.89 15.80
CA ILE A 144 7.44 0.10 15.42
C ILE A 144 6.22 1.00 15.51
N TYR A 145 5.40 1.01 14.47
CA TYR A 145 4.08 1.63 14.44
C TYR A 145 3.01 0.56 14.18
N GLY A 146 1.94 0.58 14.96
CA GLY A 146 0.86 -0.39 14.83
C GLY A 146 -0.52 0.24 15.02
N MET A 147 -1.43 -0.03 14.09
CA MET A 147 -2.85 0.28 14.21
C MET A 147 -3.64 -0.95 13.76
N ILE A 148 -4.16 -1.71 14.72
CA ILE A 148 -4.82 -3.01 14.50
C ILE A 148 -6.12 -3.10 15.32
N PRO A 149 -7.12 -3.89 14.90
CA PRO A 149 -8.43 -3.95 15.56
C PRO A 149 -8.40 -4.70 16.90
N GLN A 150 -7.46 -5.63 17.05
CA GLN A 150 -7.29 -6.50 18.21
C GLN A 150 -5.81 -6.81 18.41
N VAL A 151 -5.42 -7.10 19.65
CA VAL A 151 -4.01 -7.35 20.00
C VAL A 151 -3.85 -8.76 20.55
N PRO A 152 -3.44 -9.74 19.72
CA PRO A 152 -3.04 -11.06 20.19
C PRO A 152 -1.89 -11.01 21.19
N LEU A 153 -1.90 -11.90 22.19
CA LEU A 153 -0.88 -11.94 23.25
C LEU A 153 0.53 -12.18 22.69
N ASP A 154 0.66 -13.03 21.67
CA ASP A 154 1.95 -13.35 21.05
C ASP A 154 2.58 -12.12 20.37
N LEU A 155 1.78 -11.25 19.75
CA LEU A 155 2.27 -9.96 19.25
C LEU A 155 2.76 -9.04 20.37
N MET A 156 2.04 -9.01 21.51
CA MET A 156 2.45 -8.21 22.67
C MET A 156 3.80 -8.67 23.21
N GLU A 157 3.99 -9.98 23.35
CA GLU A 157 5.22 -10.60 23.85
C GLU A 157 6.42 -10.28 22.97
N VAL A 158 6.28 -10.46 21.64
CA VAL A 158 7.35 -10.16 20.69
C VAL A 158 7.68 -8.68 20.68
N ALA A 159 6.69 -7.79 20.62
CA ALA A 159 6.92 -6.34 20.62
C ALA A 159 7.63 -5.88 21.89
N ALA A 160 7.15 -6.30 23.06
CA ALA A 160 7.73 -5.92 24.35
C ALA A 160 9.19 -6.36 24.49
N LYS A 161 9.52 -7.57 24.01
CA LYS A 161 10.91 -8.07 24.00
C LYS A 161 11.81 -7.12 23.20
N ILE A 162 11.44 -6.82 21.95
CA ILE A 162 12.25 -5.98 21.07
C ILE A 162 12.40 -4.55 21.59
N VAL A 163 11.31 -3.94 22.06
CA VAL A 163 11.34 -2.59 22.65
C VAL A 163 12.27 -2.54 23.86
N LYS A 164 12.25 -3.55 24.73
CA LYS A 164 13.08 -3.60 25.94
C LYS A 164 14.55 -3.84 25.62
N GLU A 165 14.85 -4.75 24.70
CA GLU A 165 16.22 -5.13 24.32
C GLU A 165 16.90 -4.03 23.50
N ARG A 166 16.20 -3.45 22.52
CA ARG A 166 16.79 -2.49 21.56
C ARG A 166 16.53 -1.03 21.90
N LYS A 167 15.66 -0.74 22.88
CA LYS A 167 15.28 0.63 23.28
C LYS A 167 14.70 1.45 22.11
N ILE A 168 13.97 0.78 21.21
CA ILE A 168 13.32 1.42 20.06
C ILE A 168 11.95 1.98 20.44
N LYS A 169 11.45 2.94 19.65
CA LYS A 169 10.12 3.53 19.87
C LYS A 169 9.02 2.60 19.39
N PHE A 170 7.96 2.46 20.18
CA PHE A 170 6.76 1.74 19.79
C PHE A 170 5.52 2.60 19.99
N ASN A 171 4.93 3.04 18.88
CA ASN A 171 3.71 3.85 18.90
C ASN A 171 2.55 3.03 18.35
N TYR A 172 1.46 2.92 19.09
CA TYR A 172 0.30 2.17 18.60
C TYR A 172 -1.04 2.85 18.85
N ILE A 173 -1.98 2.58 17.96
CA ILE A 173 -3.35 3.06 18.01
C ILE A 173 -4.28 1.85 18.09
N LEU A 174 -5.19 1.84 19.06
CA LEU A 174 -6.26 0.84 19.15
C LEU A 174 -7.63 1.47 18.94
N PRO A 175 -8.63 0.71 18.46
CA PRO A 175 -10.01 1.16 18.51
C PRO A 175 -10.53 1.17 19.95
N LYS A 176 -11.63 1.89 20.19
CA LYS A 176 -12.45 1.63 21.38
C LYS A 176 -12.98 0.21 21.29
N ASN A 177 -13.12 -0.43 22.44
CA ASN A 177 -13.52 -1.83 22.60
C ASN A 177 -12.56 -2.84 21.95
N ALA A 178 -11.30 -2.46 21.69
CA ALA A 178 -10.27 -3.40 21.26
C ALA A 178 -10.21 -4.61 22.19
N ALA A 179 -10.24 -5.80 21.59
CA ALA A 179 -10.15 -7.04 22.33
C ALA A 179 -8.72 -7.26 22.81
N VAL A 180 -8.55 -7.41 24.12
CA VAL A 180 -7.27 -7.70 24.77
C VAL A 180 -7.41 -8.98 25.61
N PRO A 181 -6.51 -9.97 25.43
CA PRO A 181 -6.56 -11.21 26.22
C PRO A 181 -6.41 -10.95 27.72
N LYS A 182 -7.14 -11.68 28.57
CA LYS A 182 -6.99 -11.60 30.06
C LYS A 182 -5.53 -11.65 30.52
N LYS A 183 -4.80 -12.64 30.00
CA LYS A 183 -3.37 -12.86 30.28
C LYS A 183 -2.49 -11.70 29.84
N GLY A 184 -2.96 -10.86 28.91
CA GLY A 184 -2.27 -9.64 28.50
C GLY A 184 -2.07 -8.68 29.67
N LYS A 185 -3.01 -8.59 30.62
CA LYS A 185 -2.85 -7.73 31.79
C LYS A 185 -1.74 -8.21 32.71
N ASP A 186 -1.68 -9.51 32.96
CA ASP A 186 -0.63 -10.13 33.78
C ASP A 186 0.74 -9.92 33.13
N PHE A 187 0.83 -10.18 31.82
CA PHE A 187 2.03 -9.95 31.04
C PHE A 187 2.51 -8.49 31.08
N LEU A 188 1.61 -7.52 30.91
CA LEU A 188 1.95 -6.09 30.97
C LEU A 188 2.51 -5.68 32.35
N ASN A 189 2.02 -6.29 33.43
CA ASN A 189 2.58 -6.08 34.76
C ASN A 189 3.99 -6.69 34.88
N GLU A 190 4.19 -7.93 34.42
CA GLU A 190 5.48 -8.64 34.45
C GLU A 190 6.59 -7.87 33.75
N ILE A 191 6.29 -7.23 32.61
CA ILE A 191 7.29 -6.48 31.86
C ILE A 191 7.55 -5.07 32.38
N ASN A 192 6.83 -4.62 33.42
CA ASN A 192 6.77 -3.25 33.92
C ASN A 192 6.40 -2.25 32.81
N PHE A 193 5.27 -2.51 32.14
CA PHE A 193 4.78 -1.65 31.05
C PHE A 193 4.63 -0.16 31.43
N PRO A 194 4.22 0.21 32.66
CA PRO A 194 4.19 1.62 33.07
C PRO A 194 5.53 2.35 32.92
N GLU A 195 6.66 1.68 33.16
CA GLU A 195 7.98 2.27 32.98
C GLU A 195 8.30 2.54 31.50
N LEU A 196 7.85 1.65 30.60
CA LEU A 196 8.00 1.84 29.14
C LEU A 196 7.17 3.03 28.62
N LEU A 197 6.03 3.32 29.25
CA LEU A 197 5.27 4.53 28.96
C LEU A 197 5.99 5.77 29.51
N LYS A 198 6.47 5.71 30.76
CA LYS A 198 7.11 6.85 31.44
C LYS A 198 8.39 7.32 30.76
N ASN A 199 9.22 6.40 30.27
CA ASN A 199 10.45 6.72 29.54
C ASN A 199 10.21 7.02 28.04
N GLY A 200 8.93 6.97 27.60
CA GLY A 200 8.52 7.26 26.24
C GLY A 200 8.97 6.24 25.20
N LEU A 201 9.41 5.04 25.60
CA LEU A 201 9.67 3.95 24.65
C LEU A 201 8.38 3.44 24.03
N VAL A 202 7.27 3.49 24.78
CA VAL A 202 5.95 3.17 24.28
C VAL A 202 5.05 4.39 24.37
N GLU A 203 4.37 4.71 23.27
CA GLU A 203 3.29 5.68 23.24
C GLU A 203 2.04 5.03 22.65
N ARG A 204 0.88 5.42 23.16
CA ARG A 204 -0.38 4.80 22.76
C ARG A 204 -1.49 5.82 22.65
N LYS A 205 -2.33 5.63 21.64
CA LYS A 205 -3.52 6.45 21.41
C LYS A 205 -4.71 5.58 21.03
N MET A 206 -5.90 6.19 21.00
CA MET A 206 -7.14 5.48 20.72
C MET A 206 -8.02 6.25 19.74
N ILE A 207 -8.67 5.51 18.84
CA ILE A 207 -9.69 6.01 17.90
C ILE A 207 -11.01 5.28 18.12
N GLU A 208 -12.10 5.74 17.50
CA GLU A 208 -13.41 5.08 17.65
C GLU A 208 -13.36 3.63 17.12
N GLU A 209 -12.89 3.46 15.90
CA GLU A 209 -12.87 2.19 15.18
C GLU A 209 -11.64 2.16 14.26
N VAL A 210 -11.04 0.97 14.09
CA VAL A 210 -9.99 0.69 13.11
C VAL A 210 -10.62 -0.17 12.02
N LYS A 211 -10.84 0.42 10.83
CA LYS A 211 -11.34 -0.30 9.66
C LYS A 211 -10.21 -0.74 8.73
N VAL A 212 -9.27 0.17 8.47
CA VAL A 212 -8.02 -0.12 7.75
C VAL A 212 -6.90 -0.17 8.77
N SER A 213 -6.16 -1.28 8.78
CA SER A 213 -5.06 -1.49 9.71
C SER A 213 -3.74 -1.33 9.02
N VAL A 214 -2.75 -0.78 9.73
CA VAL A 214 -1.37 -0.67 9.26
C VAL A 214 -0.40 -1.07 10.36
N VAL A 215 0.64 -1.80 9.98
CA VAL A 215 1.78 -2.11 10.84
C VAL A 215 3.04 -1.81 10.05
N LEU A 216 4.01 -1.14 10.65
CA LEU A 216 5.25 -0.78 9.97
C LEU A 216 6.42 -0.56 10.94
N ASN A 217 7.64 -0.78 10.45
CA ASN A 217 8.91 -0.36 11.06
C ASN A 217 9.69 0.48 10.04
N GLU A 218 10.98 0.73 10.25
CA GLU A 218 11.80 1.53 9.33
C GLU A 218 12.03 0.93 7.93
N LYS A 219 11.77 -0.37 7.73
CA LYS A 219 12.08 -1.09 6.48
C LYS A 219 10.85 -1.67 5.77
N LYS A 220 9.83 -2.06 6.53
CA LYS A 220 8.65 -2.79 6.04
C LYS A 220 7.37 -2.23 6.62
N ALA A 221 6.31 -2.33 5.85
CA ALA A 221 4.97 -1.89 6.13
C ALA A 221 3.97 -2.90 5.56
N LEU A 222 2.85 -3.02 6.24
CA LEU A 222 1.75 -3.90 5.92
C LEU A 222 0.43 -3.13 6.10
N VAL A 223 -0.53 -3.35 5.21
CA VAL A 223 -1.90 -2.81 5.29
C VAL A 223 -2.93 -3.92 5.12
N MET A 224 -4.01 -3.84 5.91
CA MET A 224 -5.19 -4.69 5.79
C MET A 224 -6.42 -3.81 5.59
N PHE A 225 -7.25 -4.14 4.60
CA PHE A 225 -8.51 -3.45 4.34
C PHE A 225 -9.68 -4.20 4.97
N PRO A 226 -10.80 -3.51 5.22
CA PRO A 226 -12.00 -4.15 5.75
C PRO A 226 -12.74 -4.93 4.67
N ASN A 227 -13.41 -5.99 5.12
CA ASN A 227 -14.36 -6.74 4.29
C ASN A 227 -15.70 -5.97 4.19
N ILE A 228 -16.64 -6.45 3.36
CA ILE A 228 -17.98 -5.85 3.18
C ILE A 228 -18.82 -5.72 4.46
N LYS A 229 -18.47 -6.41 5.56
CA LYS A 229 -19.11 -6.23 6.87
C LYS A 229 -18.57 -5.01 7.64
N GLY A 230 -17.53 -4.36 7.11
CA GLY A 230 -16.86 -3.22 7.74
C GLY A 230 -15.77 -3.61 8.74
N GLU A 231 -15.55 -4.90 8.96
CA GLU A 231 -14.54 -5.42 9.88
C GLU A 231 -13.18 -5.50 9.18
N THR A 232 -12.09 -5.05 9.82
CA THR A 232 -10.73 -5.31 9.31
C THR A 232 -10.52 -6.82 9.15
N ASP A 233 -10.20 -7.27 7.94
CA ASP A 233 -9.87 -8.67 7.72
C ASP A 233 -8.39 -8.93 8.02
N MET A 234 -8.12 -9.57 9.16
CA MET A 234 -6.77 -10.01 9.52
C MET A 234 -6.33 -11.29 8.78
N ASN A 235 -7.15 -11.84 7.88
CA ASN A 235 -6.80 -12.98 7.01
C ASN A 235 -6.22 -12.56 5.66
N GLY A 236 -6.14 -11.26 5.35
CA GLY A 236 -5.63 -10.78 4.07
C GLY A 236 -4.90 -9.47 4.22
N ALA A 237 -3.61 -9.46 3.92
CA ALA A 237 -2.79 -8.27 4.04
C ALA A 237 -1.95 -8.03 2.78
N PHE A 238 -1.69 -6.76 2.48
CA PHE A 238 -0.68 -6.36 1.53
C PHE A 238 0.56 -5.91 2.28
N SER A 239 1.73 -6.35 1.84
CA SER A 239 3.01 -5.92 2.39
C SER A 239 3.91 -5.40 1.27
N ASN A 240 4.75 -4.39 1.55
CA ASN A 240 5.84 -4.11 0.62
C ASN A 240 6.86 -5.25 0.63
N SER A 241 7.46 -5.49 -0.53
CA SER A 241 8.62 -6.38 -0.66
C SER A 241 9.86 -5.67 -0.10
N PHE A 242 10.93 -6.41 0.22
CA PHE A 242 12.25 -5.81 0.46
C PHE A 242 13.05 -5.65 -0.83
N HIS A 243 12.70 -6.40 -1.88
CA HIS A 243 13.56 -6.61 -3.04
C HIS A 243 13.14 -5.83 -4.30
N LYS A 244 11.99 -5.14 -4.27
CA LYS A 244 11.46 -4.43 -5.45
C LYS A 244 11.81 -2.94 -5.46
N GLU A 245 12.06 -2.37 -6.65
CA GLU A 245 12.21 -0.93 -6.81
C GLU A 245 10.88 -0.20 -6.44
N ASN A 246 10.97 0.98 -5.82
CA ASN A 246 9.85 1.80 -5.31
C ASN A 246 9.11 1.30 -4.05
N ASN A 247 9.68 0.38 -3.23
CA ASN A 247 9.09 0.01 -1.92
C ASN A 247 8.85 1.22 -1.00
N GLY A 248 9.59 2.32 -1.21
CA GLY A 248 9.41 3.56 -0.48
C GLY A 248 7.99 4.13 -0.58
N LEU A 249 7.31 4.02 -1.73
CA LEU A 249 5.97 4.61 -1.89
C LEU A 249 4.89 3.86 -1.08
N PHE A 250 4.97 2.53 -1.03
CA PHE A 250 4.06 1.72 -0.20
C PHE A 250 4.25 2.08 1.27
N HIS A 251 5.53 2.09 1.69
CA HIS A 251 5.89 2.38 3.07
C HIS A 251 5.44 3.79 3.46
N GLU A 252 5.73 4.79 2.63
CA GLU A 252 5.31 6.17 2.81
C GLU A 252 3.78 6.29 2.91
N TRP A 253 3.03 5.57 2.06
CA TRP A 253 1.57 5.55 2.14
C TRP A 253 1.08 5.05 3.51
N CYS A 254 1.67 3.96 4.02
CA CYS A 254 1.32 3.40 5.33
C CYS A 254 1.71 4.34 6.48
N LEU A 255 2.90 4.94 6.39
CA LEU A 255 3.41 5.88 7.37
C LEU A 255 2.56 7.16 7.44
N ASP A 256 2.20 7.72 6.28
CA ASP A 256 1.31 8.88 6.18
C ASP A 256 -0.07 8.57 6.75
N TYR A 257 -0.60 7.37 6.46
CA TYR A 257 -1.89 6.94 6.99
C TYR A 257 -1.85 6.76 8.51
N PHE A 258 -0.80 6.11 9.04
CA PHE A 258 -0.60 5.98 10.49
C PHE A 258 -0.50 7.35 11.15
N ARG A 259 0.34 8.26 10.63
CA ARG A 259 0.53 9.62 11.18
C ARG A 259 -0.75 10.44 11.13
N TYR A 260 -1.51 10.35 10.04
CA TYR A 260 -2.81 10.99 9.93
C TYR A 260 -3.75 10.53 11.05
N ASN A 261 -3.86 9.23 11.31
CA ASN A 261 -4.66 8.72 12.42
C ASN A 261 -4.08 9.09 13.78
N TRP A 262 -2.75 9.05 13.94
CA TRP A 262 -2.07 9.41 15.17
C TRP A 262 -2.36 10.85 15.60
N LEU A 263 -2.35 11.80 14.67
CA LEU A 263 -2.64 13.20 14.95
C LEU A 263 -4.12 13.44 15.28
N ASN A 264 -5.04 12.65 14.70
CA ASN A 264 -6.48 12.77 14.92
C ASN A 264 -7.02 11.92 16.08
N SER A 265 -6.20 11.02 16.62
CA SER A 265 -6.57 10.13 17.72
C SER A 265 -6.58 10.82 19.09
N LYS A 266 -7.26 10.21 20.04
CA LYS A 266 -7.42 10.69 21.42
C LYS A 266 -6.41 10.04 22.36
N PRO A 267 -6.18 10.61 23.55
CA PRO A 267 -5.43 9.95 24.61
C PRO A 267 -5.99 8.55 24.89
N PHE A 268 -5.10 7.60 25.20
CA PHE A 268 -5.48 6.22 25.45
C PHE A 268 -6.26 6.07 26.76
N ASP A 269 -7.40 5.39 26.72
CA ASP A 269 -8.25 5.11 27.88
C ASP A 269 -8.38 3.59 28.09
N ASN A 270 -7.78 3.08 29.18
CA ASN A 270 -7.81 1.64 29.48
C ASN A 270 -9.22 1.13 29.80
N THR A 271 -10.15 1.99 30.21
CA THR A 271 -11.54 1.61 30.52
C THR A 271 -12.36 1.29 29.26
N LYS A 272 -11.83 1.64 28.10
CA LYS A 272 -12.46 1.38 26.79
C LYS A 272 -11.94 0.10 26.14
N LEU A 273 -11.13 -0.71 26.82
CA LEU A 273 -10.72 -2.01 26.31
C LEU A 273 -11.76 -3.08 26.66
N ARG A 274 -11.93 -4.07 25.78
CA ARG A 274 -12.76 -5.23 26.04
C ARG A 274 -11.85 -6.42 26.36
N GLU A 275 -11.93 -6.89 27.59
CA GLU A 275 -11.21 -8.10 28.00
C GLU A 275 -11.93 -9.33 27.41
N VAL A 276 -11.15 -10.20 26.75
CA VAL A 276 -11.63 -11.47 26.15
C VAL A 276 -10.85 -12.68 26.64
#